data_AF-A0A7M4A049-F1
#
_entry.id   AF-A0A7M4A049-F1
#
_cell.length_a   1.000
_cell.length_b   1.000
_cell.length_c   1.000
_cell.angle_alpha   90.00
_cell.angle_beta   90.00
_cell.angle_gamma   90.00
#
_symmetry.space_group_name_H-M   'P 1'
#
loop_
_entity.id
_entity.type
_entity.pdbx_description
1 polymer ?
#
loop_
_entity_poly.entity_id
_entity_poly.type
_entity_poly.pdbx_seq_one_letter_code
_entity_poly.pdbx_strand_id
1 'polypeptide(L)'
;DVDPYWNRDFGWGLVDAYEAVKLSIELKEQNLTGKIDTNTQVHIESMGFDNESMLYVIDGVAWGQMGSVNAVEYRINDGNWMSAAFEESNTTLGALERFAWSIALDTDKIAKGNNTLEVRGISDDGQSLPVIVTVAGDGNSNSHSESLFEKFHLDFIFIALFLIVVLLLWNARTSSPENLTLDSNESINKVLKDDMDIASVVDAELLEG
;
A
#
# COMPACT_ATOMS: atom_id res chain seq x y z
N ASP A 1 -34.09 18.66 -3.41
CA ASP A 1 -33.29 19.82 -3.03
C ASP A 1 -32.47 20.32 -4.19
N VAL A 2 -32.13 21.60 -4.17
CA VAL A 2 -31.19 22.19 -5.13
C VAL A 2 -29.83 22.36 -4.45
N ASP A 3 -28.76 22.28 -5.22
CA ASP A 3 -27.39 22.47 -4.76
C ASP A 3 -27.27 23.76 -3.90
N PRO A 4 -26.80 23.70 -2.63
CA PRO A 4 -26.67 24.85 -1.74
C PRO A 4 -25.64 25.87 -2.21
N TYR A 5 -24.74 25.50 -3.13
CA TYR A 5 -23.82 26.45 -3.78
C TYR A 5 -24.42 27.06 -5.06
N TRP A 6 -25.61 26.62 -5.47
CA TRP A 6 -26.36 27.23 -6.57
C TRP A 6 -27.08 28.49 -6.11
N ASN A 7 -26.70 29.62 -6.70
CA ASN A 7 -27.42 30.88 -6.49
C ASN A 7 -28.64 30.94 -7.42
N ARG A 8 -29.83 30.69 -6.85
CA ARG A 8 -31.11 30.69 -7.57
C ARG A 8 -31.40 32.01 -8.32
N ASP A 9 -30.89 33.13 -7.82
CA ASP A 9 -31.19 34.45 -8.36
C ASP A 9 -30.23 34.88 -9.49
N PHE A 10 -29.09 34.20 -9.63
CA PHE A 10 -28.04 34.55 -10.62
C PHE A 10 -27.71 33.43 -11.62
N GLY A 11 -28.30 32.23 -11.50
CA GLY A 11 -27.94 31.10 -12.36
C GLY A 11 -26.48 30.70 -12.17
N TRP A 12 -25.74 30.46 -13.27
CA TRP A 12 -24.32 30.03 -13.26
C TRP A 12 -23.32 31.04 -12.65
N GLY A 13 -23.79 32.10 -12.01
CA GLY A 13 -22.95 33.16 -11.46
C GLY A 13 -22.29 34.05 -12.52
N LEU A 14 -21.63 35.10 -12.07
CA LEU A 14 -20.71 35.87 -12.92
C LEU A 14 -19.48 35.00 -13.17
N VAL A 15 -19.27 34.63 -14.43
CA VAL A 15 -18.10 33.86 -14.86
C VAL A 15 -16.98 34.83 -15.24
N ASP A 16 -15.80 34.67 -14.64
CA ASP A 16 -14.59 35.32 -15.12
C ASP A 16 -14.14 34.61 -16.41
N ALA A 17 -14.35 35.26 -17.54
CA ALA A 17 -14.02 34.69 -18.85
C ALA A 17 -12.51 34.48 -19.04
N TYR A 18 -11.65 35.31 -18.41
CA TYR A 18 -10.21 35.18 -18.54
C TYR A 18 -9.70 33.94 -17.81
N GLU A 19 -10.10 33.77 -16.54
CA GLU A 19 -9.70 32.60 -15.74
C GLU A 19 -10.33 31.31 -16.29
N ALA A 20 -11.56 31.35 -16.81
CA ALA A 20 -12.18 30.20 -17.45
C ALA A 20 -11.42 29.72 -18.70
N VAL A 21 -10.97 30.65 -19.56
CA VAL A 21 -10.17 30.31 -20.75
C VAL A 21 -8.80 29.79 -20.35
N LYS A 22 -8.17 30.42 -19.36
CA LYS A 22 -6.87 29.97 -18.83
C LYS A 22 -6.95 28.54 -18.30
N LEU A 23 -7.93 28.23 -17.45
CA LEU A 23 -8.18 26.88 -16.95
C LEU A 23 -8.45 25.90 -18.11
N SER A 24 -9.24 26.29 -19.11
CA SER A 24 -9.49 25.42 -20.27
C SER A 24 -8.21 25.08 -21.06
N ILE A 25 -7.26 26.01 -21.16
CA ILE A 25 -5.95 25.74 -21.80
C ILE A 25 -5.14 24.78 -20.93
N GLU A 26 -5.07 25.02 -19.62
CA GLU A 26 -4.35 24.14 -18.68
C GLU A 26 -4.89 22.71 -18.70
N LEU A 27 -6.21 22.53 -18.67
CA LEU A 27 -6.86 21.21 -18.75
C LEU A 27 -6.53 20.49 -20.06
N LYS A 28 -6.44 21.23 -21.18
CA LYS A 28 -6.03 20.67 -22.46
C LYS A 28 -4.58 20.21 -22.42
N GLU A 29 -3.68 21.01 -21.87
CA GLU A 29 -2.25 20.65 -21.72
C GLU A 29 -2.04 19.44 -20.81
N GLN A 30 -2.89 19.28 -19.79
CA GLN A 30 -2.90 18.11 -18.91
C GLN A 30 -3.60 16.87 -19.51
N ASN A 31 -4.03 16.92 -20.77
CA ASN A 31 -4.78 15.84 -21.45
C ASN A 31 -6.09 15.44 -20.73
N LEU A 32 -6.77 16.43 -20.15
CA LEU A 32 -8.03 16.26 -19.42
C LEU A 32 -9.27 16.61 -20.26
N THR A 33 -9.09 16.82 -21.56
CA THR A 33 -10.21 17.08 -22.48
C THR A 33 -11.18 15.89 -22.46
N GLY A 34 -12.43 16.13 -22.05
CA GLY A 34 -13.46 15.11 -21.93
C GLY A 34 -13.31 14.17 -20.72
N LYS A 35 -12.40 14.47 -19.78
CA LYS A 35 -12.21 13.73 -18.52
C LYS A 35 -12.66 14.49 -17.28
N ILE A 36 -13.27 15.66 -17.49
CA ILE A 36 -13.88 16.44 -16.42
C ILE A 36 -15.33 15.99 -16.29
N ASP A 37 -15.65 15.41 -15.14
CA ASP A 37 -17.02 15.16 -14.74
C ASP A 37 -17.57 16.41 -14.07
N THR A 38 -18.43 17.13 -14.79
CA THR A 38 -19.07 18.36 -14.30
C THR A 38 -20.12 18.13 -13.22
N ASN A 39 -20.51 16.88 -12.95
CA ASN A 39 -21.43 16.57 -11.86
C ASN A 39 -20.72 16.38 -10.52
N THR A 40 -19.42 16.08 -10.54
CA THR A 40 -18.60 15.91 -9.34
C THR A 40 -18.15 17.27 -8.83
N GLN A 41 -18.55 17.60 -7.61
CA GLN A 41 -18.30 18.89 -6.96
C GLN A 41 -17.43 18.70 -5.72
N VAL A 42 -16.42 19.55 -5.58
CA VAL A 42 -15.56 19.65 -4.40
C VAL A 42 -15.44 21.10 -3.99
N HIS A 43 -15.62 21.36 -2.70
CA HIS A 43 -15.59 22.70 -2.12
C HIS A 43 -14.78 22.71 -0.83
N ILE A 44 -13.96 23.75 -0.68
CA ILE A 44 -13.28 24.07 0.57
C ILE A 44 -14.21 24.92 1.42
N GLU A 45 -14.39 24.55 2.68
CA GLU A 45 -15.23 25.28 3.64
C GLU A 45 -14.38 26.11 4.60
N SER A 46 -13.25 25.57 5.08
CA SER A 46 -12.35 26.28 5.97
C SER A 46 -10.89 25.90 5.74
N MET A 47 -10.00 26.86 6.04
CA MET A 47 -8.56 26.68 6.02
C MET A 47 -7.96 27.45 7.17
N GLY A 48 -7.05 26.84 7.92
CA GLY A 48 -6.43 27.49 9.06
C GLY A 48 -5.31 26.67 9.70
N PHE A 49 -4.47 27.37 10.46
CA PHE A 49 -3.47 26.70 11.29
C PHE A 49 -4.13 26.23 12.59
N ASP A 50 -4.01 24.95 12.88
CA ASP A 50 -4.45 24.37 14.15
C ASP A 50 -3.28 24.37 15.15
N ASN A 51 -3.46 25.08 16.26
CA ASN A 51 -2.43 25.21 17.29
C ASN A 51 -2.27 23.93 18.14
N GLU A 52 -3.23 23.00 18.11
CA GLU A 52 -3.13 21.75 18.87
C GLU A 52 -2.32 20.71 18.11
N SER A 53 -2.65 20.47 16.84
CA SER A 53 -1.89 19.55 15.98
C SER A 53 -0.61 20.17 15.40
N MET A 54 -0.49 21.50 15.41
CA MET A 54 0.58 22.26 14.74
C MET A 54 0.62 22.03 13.22
N LEU A 55 -0.54 21.71 12.62
CA LEU A 55 -0.70 21.47 11.19
C LEU A 55 -1.60 22.56 10.57
N TYR A 56 -1.39 22.82 9.28
CA TYR A 56 -2.31 23.63 8.49
C TYR A 56 -3.43 22.72 7.97
N VAL A 57 -4.65 22.93 8.48
CA VAL A 57 -5.81 22.09 8.22
C VAL A 57 -6.72 22.77 7.20
N ILE A 58 -7.18 21.98 6.24
CA ILE A 58 -8.11 22.39 5.19
C ILE A 58 -9.27 21.40 5.20
N ASP A 59 -10.46 21.91 5.47
CA ASP A 59 -11.68 21.11 5.52
C ASP A 59 -12.61 21.51 4.39
N GLY A 60 -13.38 20.54 3.90
CA GLY A 60 -14.31 20.77 2.84
C GLY A 60 -15.38 19.70 2.73
N VAL A 61 -16.19 19.84 1.68
CA VAL A 61 -17.29 18.94 1.35
C VAL A 61 -17.21 18.54 -0.12
N ALA A 62 -17.62 17.31 -0.42
CA ALA A 62 -17.74 16.81 -1.80
C ALA A 62 -19.07 16.10 -2.00
N TRP A 63 -19.61 16.17 -3.23
CA TRP A 63 -20.79 15.42 -3.66
C TRP A 63 -20.88 15.34 -5.17
N GLY A 64 -21.63 14.35 -5.67
CA GLY A 64 -22.00 14.25 -7.09
C GLY A 64 -23.43 14.77 -7.28
N GLN A 65 -23.67 15.63 -8.27
CA GLN A 65 -25.05 15.97 -8.70
C GLN A 65 -25.74 14.76 -9.32
N MET A 66 -24.95 13.91 -9.96
CA MET A 66 -25.32 12.62 -10.52
C MET A 66 -24.21 11.63 -10.14
N GLY A 67 -24.57 10.47 -9.59
CA GLY A 67 -23.59 9.48 -9.13
C GLY A 67 -22.93 9.81 -7.79
N SER A 68 -21.84 9.11 -7.49
CA SER A 68 -21.07 9.21 -6.25
C SER A 68 -19.69 9.81 -6.51
N VAL A 69 -19.14 10.49 -5.50
CA VAL A 69 -17.72 10.86 -5.48
C VAL A 69 -16.99 9.80 -4.68
N ASN A 70 -16.00 9.18 -5.31
CA ASN A 70 -15.27 8.03 -4.80
C ASN A 70 -14.11 8.44 -3.89
N ALA A 71 -13.47 9.57 -4.20
CA ALA A 71 -12.36 10.11 -3.41
C ALA A 71 -12.22 11.61 -3.62
N VAL A 72 -11.56 12.26 -2.66
CA VAL A 72 -11.00 13.61 -2.83
C VAL A 72 -9.49 13.47 -2.79
N GLU A 73 -8.83 14.04 -3.79
CA GLU A 73 -7.38 14.03 -3.90
C GLU A 73 -6.84 15.44 -3.92
N TYR A 74 -5.60 15.60 -3.45
CA TYR A 74 -4.88 16.86 -3.51
C TYR A 74 -3.45 16.67 -3.99
N ARG A 75 -2.88 17.72 -4.58
CA ARG A 75 -1.44 17.81 -4.86
C ARG A 75 -0.91 19.18 -4.48
N ILE A 76 0.37 19.21 -4.11
CA ILE A 76 1.09 20.44 -3.82
C ILE A 76 2.05 20.70 -4.98
N ASN A 77 1.94 21.87 -5.59
CA ASN A 77 2.62 22.24 -6.83
C ASN A 77 2.43 21.12 -7.89
N ASP A 78 3.48 20.78 -8.62
CA ASP A 78 3.45 19.69 -9.61
C ASP A 78 3.76 18.30 -9.00
N GLY A 79 3.46 18.12 -7.72
CA GLY A 79 3.68 16.87 -6.98
C GLY A 79 2.72 15.74 -7.34
N ASN A 80 2.90 14.61 -6.67
CA ASN A 80 1.98 13.47 -6.79
C ASN A 80 0.63 13.77 -6.13
N TRP A 81 -0.43 13.20 -6.68
CA TRP A 81 -1.75 13.20 -6.05
C TRP A 81 -1.75 12.33 -4.79
N MET A 82 -2.36 12.85 -3.74
CA MET A 82 -2.52 12.23 -2.43
C MET A 82 -4.01 12.22 -2.07
N SER A 83 -4.47 11.18 -1.36
CA SER A 83 -5.86 11.14 -0.89
C SER A 83 -6.05 12.07 0.30
N ALA A 84 -7.12 12.86 0.27
CA ALA A 84 -7.63 13.53 1.46
C ALA A 84 -8.24 12.48 2.41
N ALA A 85 -8.31 12.82 3.70
CA ALA A 85 -9.02 12.01 4.68
C ALA A 85 -10.53 12.30 4.56
N PHE A 86 -11.35 11.26 4.62
CA PHE A 86 -12.80 11.38 4.70
C PHE A 86 -13.36 10.21 5.50
N GLU A 87 -14.55 10.40 6.07
CA GLU A 87 -15.26 9.33 6.77
C GLU A 87 -15.91 8.40 5.73
N GLU A 88 -15.35 7.20 5.56
CA GLU A 88 -15.90 6.21 4.66
C GLU A 88 -17.20 5.63 5.25
N SER A 89 -18.33 5.91 4.61
CA SER A 89 -19.59 5.27 4.96
C SER A 89 -19.64 3.85 4.40
N ASN A 90 -20.14 2.89 5.17
CA ASN A 90 -20.38 1.50 4.72
C ASN A 90 -21.42 1.38 3.57
N THR A 91 -21.99 2.49 3.15
CA THR A 91 -22.94 2.63 2.04
C THR A 91 -22.33 3.52 0.97
N THR A 92 -22.45 3.12 -0.29
CA THR A 92 -22.10 3.96 -1.43
C THR A 92 -22.97 5.22 -1.40
N LEU A 93 -22.33 6.38 -1.35
CA LEU A 93 -23.02 7.67 -1.31
C LEU A 93 -23.83 7.86 -2.59
N GLY A 94 -25.10 8.23 -2.46
CA GLY A 94 -25.98 8.50 -3.59
C GLY A 94 -25.74 9.88 -4.23
N ALA A 95 -26.45 10.13 -5.33
CA ALA A 95 -26.50 11.49 -5.90
C ALA A 95 -27.00 12.50 -4.84
N LEU A 96 -26.35 13.66 -4.81
CA LEU A 96 -26.55 14.77 -3.86
C LEU A 96 -26.16 14.47 -2.40
N GLU A 97 -25.70 13.26 -2.11
CA GLU A 97 -25.20 12.92 -0.78
C GLU A 97 -23.80 13.49 -0.59
N ARG A 98 -23.61 14.17 0.54
CA ARG A 98 -22.40 14.92 0.85
C ARG A 98 -21.56 14.17 1.87
N PHE A 99 -20.25 14.24 1.70
CA PHE A 99 -19.32 13.86 2.76
C PHE A 99 -18.29 14.95 3.00
N ALA A 100 -17.85 15.02 4.25
CA ALA A 100 -16.78 15.91 4.66
C ALA A 100 -15.42 15.25 4.39
N TRP A 101 -14.46 16.06 3.97
CA TRP A 101 -13.08 15.66 3.79
C TRP A 101 -12.15 16.67 4.47
N SER A 102 -10.96 16.21 4.84
CA SER A 102 -9.94 17.03 5.51
C SER A 102 -8.54 16.70 4.99
N ILE A 103 -7.70 17.73 4.93
CA ILE A 103 -6.27 17.64 4.62
C ILE A 103 -5.52 18.34 5.75
N ALA A 104 -4.56 17.64 6.34
CA ALA A 104 -3.65 18.21 7.34
C ALA A 104 -2.23 18.28 6.77
N LEU A 105 -1.70 19.50 6.66
CA LEU A 105 -0.41 19.78 6.04
C LEU A 105 0.63 20.20 7.09
N ASP A 106 1.79 19.59 7.01
CA ASP A 106 2.98 19.98 7.76
C ASP A 106 3.74 21.05 6.96
N THR A 107 3.62 22.32 7.36
CA THR A 107 4.18 23.47 6.62
C THR A 107 5.70 23.47 6.60
N ASP A 108 6.36 22.81 7.56
CA ASP A 108 7.81 22.64 7.57
C ASP A 108 8.29 21.75 6.42
N LYS A 109 7.45 20.79 5.99
CA LYS A 109 7.75 19.88 4.87
C LYS A 109 7.40 20.47 3.50
N ILE A 110 6.75 21.62 3.45
CA ILE A 110 6.39 22.30 2.21
C ILE A 110 7.47 23.34 1.89
N ALA A 111 7.82 23.49 0.62
CA ALA A 111 8.84 24.46 0.19
C ALA A 111 8.53 25.87 0.70
N LYS A 112 9.57 26.60 1.12
CA LYS A 112 9.38 27.93 1.73
C LYS A 112 8.70 28.90 0.77
N GLY A 113 7.66 29.60 1.25
CA GLY A 113 6.94 30.62 0.50
C GLY A 113 5.55 30.17 0.05
N ASN A 114 5.01 30.80 -1.00
CA ASN A 114 3.69 30.49 -1.52
C ASN A 114 3.74 29.25 -2.42
N ASN A 115 2.95 28.24 -2.07
CA ASN A 115 2.81 27.01 -2.82
C ASN A 115 1.38 26.87 -3.31
N THR A 116 1.21 26.23 -4.46
CA THR A 116 -0.11 25.94 -5.02
C THR A 116 -0.61 24.62 -4.45
N LEU A 117 -1.80 24.61 -3.88
CA LEU A 117 -2.52 23.39 -3.54
C LEU A 117 -3.69 23.24 -4.50
N GLU A 118 -3.75 22.10 -5.18
CA GLU A 118 -4.87 21.74 -6.03
C GLU A 118 -5.63 20.59 -5.39
N VAL A 119 -6.95 20.70 -5.35
CA VAL A 119 -7.85 19.68 -4.78
C VAL A 119 -8.88 19.29 -5.83
N ARG A 120 -9.14 17.99 -6.00
CA ARG A 120 -10.11 17.46 -6.96
C ARG A 120 -10.93 16.31 -6.37
N GLY A 121 -12.12 16.11 -6.90
CA GLY A 121 -12.94 14.93 -6.66
C GLY A 121 -12.73 13.90 -7.77
N ILE A 122 -12.82 12.63 -7.44
CA ILE A 122 -12.75 11.50 -8.38
C ILE A 122 -14.08 10.77 -8.39
N SER A 123 -14.62 10.52 -9.57
CA SER A 123 -15.81 9.70 -9.82
C SER A 123 -15.49 8.61 -10.84
N ASP A 124 -16.49 7.79 -11.15
CA ASP A 124 -16.37 6.76 -12.20
C ASP A 124 -16.29 7.38 -13.61
N ASP A 125 -16.82 8.60 -13.78
CA ASP A 125 -16.90 9.31 -15.07
C ASP A 125 -15.70 10.25 -15.32
N GLY A 126 -14.88 10.50 -14.29
CA GLY A 126 -13.69 11.33 -14.41
C GLY A 126 -13.31 12.05 -13.11
N GLN A 127 -12.75 13.25 -13.26
CA GLN A 127 -12.43 14.11 -12.11
C GLN A 127 -13.24 15.41 -12.15
N SER A 128 -13.44 16.04 -10.98
CA SER A 128 -14.02 17.37 -10.91
C SER A 128 -13.10 18.43 -11.55
N LEU A 129 -13.64 19.64 -11.74
CA LEU A 129 -12.76 20.80 -11.85
C LEU A 129 -11.93 20.93 -10.56
N PRO A 130 -10.61 21.20 -10.66
CA PRO A 130 -9.78 21.37 -9.49
C PRO A 130 -10.07 22.70 -8.80
N VAL A 131 -10.10 22.69 -7.47
CA VAL A 131 -10.08 23.88 -6.63
C VAL A 131 -8.62 24.21 -6.32
N ILE A 132 -8.19 25.43 -6.63
CA ILE A 132 -6.79 25.87 -6.50
C ILE A 132 -6.71 26.93 -5.41
N VAL A 133 -5.87 26.69 -4.40
CA VAL A 133 -5.60 27.64 -3.30
C VAL A 133 -4.10 27.79 -3.07
N THR A 134 -3.71 28.85 -2.38
CA THR A 134 -2.30 29.09 -2.00
C THR A 134 -2.07 28.75 -0.54
N VAL A 135 -1.05 27.95 -0.26
CA VAL A 135 -0.62 27.59 1.10
C VAL A 135 0.81 28.07 1.32
N ALA A 136 1.08 28.70 2.47
CA ALA A 136 2.41 29.12 2.85
C ALA A 136 3.19 27.95 3.46
N GLY A 137 4.35 27.63 2.90
CA GLY A 137 5.29 26.67 3.47
C GLY A 137 6.41 27.39 4.22
N ASP A 138 6.91 26.76 5.27
CA ASP A 138 8.04 27.25 6.07
C ASP A 138 9.37 26.71 5.53
N GLY A 139 9.34 25.57 4.84
CA GLY A 139 10.51 24.92 4.24
C GLY A 139 11.57 24.54 5.24
N ASN A 140 11.17 24.32 6.49
CA ASN A 140 12.04 24.01 7.60
C ASN A 140 12.28 22.49 7.72
N SER A 141 12.19 21.76 6.61
CA SER A 141 12.40 20.33 6.56
C SER A 141 13.81 20.01 7.05
N ASN A 142 13.96 19.79 8.34
CA ASN A 142 15.00 18.92 8.84
C ASN A 142 14.71 17.61 8.13
N SER A 143 15.54 17.27 7.16
CA SER A 143 15.52 15.95 6.56
C SER A 143 15.60 14.98 7.73
N HIS A 144 14.48 14.38 8.13
CA HIS A 144 14.53 13.07 8.73
C HIS A 144 15.14 12.23 7.63
N SER A 145 16.46 12.08 7.69
CA SER A 145 17.16 11.11 6.90
C SER A 145 16.46 9.81 7.22
N GLU A 146 15.62 9.32 6.29
CA GLU A 146 15.22 7.93 6.24
C GLU A 146 16.47 7.13 6.59
N SER A 147 16.45 6.55 7.78
CA SER A 147 17.62 5.91 8.36
C SER A 147 18.11 4.92 7.32
N LEU A 148 19.41 4.93 6.97
CA LEU A 148 19.97 3.99 6.00
C LEU A 148 19.56 2.54 6.35
N PHE A 149 19.31 2.26 7.63
CA PHE A 149 18.78 1.00 8.13
C PHE A 149 17.39 0.61 7.60
N GLU A 150 16.45 1.55 7.39
CA GLU A 150 15.12 1.24 6.84
C GLU A 150 15.19 0.89 5.35
N LYS A 151 16.02 1.60 4.58
CA LYS A 151 16.20 1.34 3.14
C LYS A 151 16.87 -0.01 2.85
N PHE A 152 17.75 -0.49 3.73
CA PHE A 152 18.46 -1.76 3.55
C PHE A 152 17.81 -2.96 4.26
N HIS A 153 16.70 -2.78 4.99
CA HIS A 153 16.16 -3.83 5.85
C HIS A 153 15.64 -5.06 5.06
N LEU A 154 15.08 -4.86 3.86
CA LEU A 154 14.58 -5.97 3.03
C LEU A 154 15.73 -6.73 2.33
N ASP A 155 16.70 -6.00 1.77
CA ASP A 155 17.84 -6.61 1.08
C ASP A 155 18.74 -7.41 2.05
N PHE A 156 18.93 -6.90 3.28
CA PHE A 156 19.75 -7.58 4.28
C PHE A 156 19.12 -8.90 4.76
N ILE A 157 17.78 -8.96 4.86
CA ILE A 157 17.06 -10.20 5.21
C ILE A 157 17.27 -11.26 4.13
N PHE A 158 17.14 -10.91 2.84
CA PHE A 158 17.35 -11.85 1.73
C PHE A 158 18.78 -12.37 1.69
N ILE A 159 19.77 -11.50 1.88
CA ILE A 159 21.20 -11.88 1.91
C ILE A 159 21.50 -12.78 3.11
N ALA A 160 20.98 -12.45 4.29
CA ALA A 160 21.16 -13.25 5.50
C ALA A 160 20.53 -14.65 5.35
N LEU A 161 19.30 -14.73 4.81
CA LEU A 161 18.62 -16.00 4.55
C LEU A 161 19.40 -16.85 3.53
N PHE A 162 19.89 -16.23 2.46
CA PHE A 162 20.72 -16.90 1.46
C PHE A 162 21.99 -17.49 2.07
N LEU A 163 22.70 -16.72 2.91
CA LEU A 163 23.91 -17.21 3.61
C LEU A 163 23.60 -18.36 4.57
N ILE A 164 22.49 -18.31 5.30
CA ILE A 164 22.05 -19.41 6.18
C ILE A 164 21.79 -20.68 5.35
N VAL A 165 21.08 -20.58 4.22
CA VAL A 165 20.82 -21.72 3.34
C VAL A 165 22.12 -22.31 2.80
N VAL A 166 23.06 -21.48 2.35
CA VAL A 166 24.38 -21.94 1.88
C VAL A 166 25.15 -22.67 2.98
N LEU A 167 25.14 -22.15 4.22
CA LEU A 167 25.78 -22.81 5.37
C LEU A 167 25.11 -24.14 5.73
N LEU A 168 23.78 -24.20 5.70
CA LEU A 168 23.04 -25.44 5.92
C LEU A 168 23.37 -26.49 4.85
N LEU A 169 23.42 -26.08 3.58
CA LEU A 169 23.80 -26.97 2.47
C LEU A 169 25.26 -27.44 2.57
N TRP A 170 26.17 -26.58 3.05
CA TRP A 170 27.56 -26.96 3.29
C TRP A 170 27.65 -28.00 4.42
N ASN A 171 26.98 -27.78 5.55
CA ASN A 171 26.95 -28.72 6.67
C ASN A 171 26.25 -30.03 6.31
N ALA A 172 25.20 -30.01 5.49
CA ALA A 172 24.52 -31.24 5.05
C ALA A 172 25.42 -32.15 4.19
N ARG A 173 26.44 -31.59 3.51
CA ARG A 173 27.40 -32.39 2.71
C ARG A 173 28.43 -33.14 3.54
N THR A 174 28.59 -32.84 4.83
CA THR A 174 29.61 -33.51 5.67
C THR A 174 29.15 -34.82 6.29
N SER A 175 27.92 -35.26 6.03
CA SER A 175 27.38 -36.54 6.49
C SER A 175 27.49 -37.58 5.36
N SER A 176 28.57 -38.36 5.34
CA SER A 176 28.67 -39.53 4.46
C SER A 176 27.55 -40.53 4.82
N PRO A 177 26.80 -41.09 3.85
CA PRO A 177 25.84 -42.14 4.16
C PRO A 177 26.57 -43.35 4.74
N GLU A 178 26.07 -43.86 5.86
CA GLU A 178 26.57 -45.09 6.47
C GLU A 178 26.32 -46.25 5.51
N ASN A 179 27.38 -46.90 5.02
CA ASN A 179 27.24 -48.05 4.13
C ASN A 179 26.76 -49.25 4.94
N LEU A 180 25.48 -49.60 4.79
CA LEU A 180 24.93 -50.87 5.26
C LEU A 180 25.46 -52.00 4.37
N THR A 181 26.57 -52.63 4.78
CA THR A 181 27.05 -53.87 4.16
C THR A 181 26.18 -55.03 4.63
N LEU A 182 25.23 -55.44 3.81
CA LEU A 182 24.57 -56.73 3.95
C LEU A 182 25.53 -57.80 3.40
N ASP A 183 26.33 -58.42 4.26
CA ASP A 183 27.08 -59.61 3.89
C ASP A 183 26.10 -60.78 3.80
N SER A 184 25.46 -60.91 2.64
CA SER A 184 24.46 -61.94 2.37
C SER A 184 25.06 -63.30 2.00
N ASN A 185 26.34 -63.56 2.28
CA ASN A 185 26.95 -64.84 1.96
C ASN A 185 27.92 -65.41 3.01
N GLU A 186 28.05 -64.77 4.17
CA GLU A 186 28.72 -65.33 5.34
C GLU A 186 27.69 -65.79 6.40
N SER A 187 27.17 -67.01 6.42
CA SER A 187 27.25 -68.14 5.51
C SER A 187 26.11 -69.08 5.97
N ILE A 188 25.25 -69.51 5.05
CA ILE A 188 24.27 -70.58 5.31
C ILE A 188 24.96 -71.83 5.90
N ASN A 189 26.26 -72.01 5.62
CA ASN A 189 27.11 -73.03 6.23
C ASN A 189 27.28 -72.91 7.75
N LYS A 190 27.23 -71.70 8.33
CA LYS A 190 27.28 -71.52 9.79
C LYS A 190 26.00 -72.01 10.46
N VAL A 191 24.84 -71.66 9.88
CA VAL A 191 23.53 -72.11 10.37
C VAL A 191 23.36 -73.62 10.24
N LEU A 192 23.76 -74.22 9.10
CA LEU A 192 23.71 -75.68 8.91
C LEU A 192 24.61 -76.46 9.87
N LYS A 193 25.73 -75.87 10.30
CA LYS A 193 26.65 -76.49 11.25
C LYS A 193 26.09 -76.48 12.67
N ASP A 194 25.43 -75.39 13.05
CA ASP A 194 24.73 -75.29 14.33
C ASP A 194 23.53 -76.26 14.41
N ASP A 195 22.80 -76.51 13.30
CA ASP A 195 21.69 -77.49 13.25
C ASP A 195 22.17 -78.95 13.33
N MET A 196 23.37 -79.27 12.82
CA MET A 196 23.96 -80.62 12.88
C MET A 196 24.37 -81.01 14.30
N ASP A 197 24.83 -80.04 15.11
CA ASP A 197 25.19 -80.27 16.51
C ASP A 197 23.95 -80.59 17.36
N ILE A 198 22.79 -79.99 17.09
CA ILE A 198 21.53 -80.25 17.82
C ILE A 198 21.01 -81.68 17.56
N ALA A 199 21.14 -82.21 16.34
CA ALA A 199 20.72 -83.57 16.02
C ALA A 199 21.57 -84.65 16.74
N SER A 200 22.86 -84.38 16.97
CA SER A 200 23.74 -85.29 17.71
C SER A 200 23.43 -85.38 19.21
N VAL A 201 22.89 -84.29 19.79
CA VAL A 201 22.53 -84.22 21.21
C VAL A 201 21.22 -84.97 21.49
N VAL A 202 20.29 -85.01 20.52
CA VAL A 202 19.02 -85.75 20.68
C VAL A 202 19.21 -87.27 20.63
N ASP A 203 20.10 -87.79 19.79
CA ASP A 203 20.39 -89.24 19.72
C ASP A 203 21.20 -89.74 20.94
N ALA A 204 21.93 -88.84 21.64
CA ALA A 204 22.63 -89.17 22.88
C ALA A 204 21.70 -89.28 24.10
N GLU A 205 20.55 -88.59 24.12
CA GLU A 205 19.55 -88.72 25.20
C GLU A 205 18.61 -89.93 25.04
N LEU A 206 18.56 -90.60 23.88
CA LEU A 206 17.74 -91.79 23.65
C LEU A 206 18.44 -93.13 23.96
N LEU A 207 19.67 -93.10 24.48
CA LEU A 207 20.46 -94.29 24.88
C LEU A 207 20.74 -94.39 26.40
N GLU A 208 20.23 -93.48 27.22
CA GLU A 208 20.26 -93.53 28.70
C GLU A 208 18.85 -93.56 29.35
N GLY A 209 17.81 -93.95 28.60
CA GLY A 209 16.44 -94.19 29.11
C GLY A 209 16.07 -95.66 29.26
#